data_AF-A0A1Q7S9L8-F1
#
_entry.id   AF-A0A1Q7S9L8-F1
#
_cell.length_a   1.000
_cell.length_b   1.000
_cell.length_c   1.000
_cell.angle_alpha   90.00
_cell.angle_beta   90.00
_cell.angle_gamma   90.00
#
_symmetry.space_group_name_H-M   'P 1'
#
loop_
_entity.id
_entity.type
_entity.pdbx_description
1 polymer ?
#
loop_
_entity_poly.entity_id
_entity_poly.type
_entity_poly.pdbx_seq_one_letter_code
_entity_poly.pdbx_strand_id
1 'polypeptide(L)'
;MGNPLSLWHFYFRNKRKVLPVIGILALAILGVVVTDSLLASARETAYATYGSYQKLILIAPRATRDQDLANPLQDSLAQLHEVQLQVDVLDGPGGLSSYYAAVTAIPGRVQAQLPAMRRLQTDAANARYYAARLRGDLVPLGDLIVRVQRLQSEEKAFEQLVQQLAQNPNDPRPLLAYLQQHQTLLRTVLPDSAQLGRLQAAVTSASSDAAGLQQSLQAMSRDTANLNSAGSNVADLPIPPSPSATIDQFKVALDHLTASLGSIQSPQPGLEKLVADSARIPGTAFVKRDAYSNLDINMLAGQAQFDLYGFDQPGMAQLLALYGDRVAVGRLPRADANEIAISEEIARSRQVWIGGKLGNNVDELDRLPDAFTVVGIIRGPTRIGLIPLDYMTEHYLFERRYQGLVVVPQTGHEQAVHDQLQALIGDSAFRLFDWSYIKAKIDSLIANLDVINRFLILLVTIVLALVVGLLNNLFFRQRMNEFGLLAAVGYSRWGLILRVVWESLGVTLASWLIGVGLGVAVLSWFNISFIVPHGLLMNVFDWNVLLLHTLPIPLMVFLFGMGTVGWQLLRLDPISIIERRD
;
A
#
# COMPACT_ATOMS: atom_id res chain seq x y z
N MET A 1 -25.33 -58.60 37.36
CA MET A 1 -25.07 -57.44 38.23
C MET A 1 -23.88 -56.69 37.66
N GLY A 2 -24.08 -55.50 37.07
CA GLY A 2 -22.98 -54.74 36.47
C GLY A 2 -22.02 -54.25 37.56
N ASN A 3 -20.71 -54.24 37.26
CA ASN A 3 -19.69 -53.81 38.21
C ASN A 3 -20.02 -52.37 38.70
N PRO A 4 -20.38 -52.17 39.99
CA PRO A 4 -20.77 -50.87 40.52
C PRO A 4 -19.61 -49.87 40.53
N LEU A 5 -18.39 -50.33 40.22
CA LEU A 5 -17.17 -49.55 40.12
C LEU A 5 -16.79 -49.20 38.67
N SER A 6 -17.62 -49.55 37.67
CA SER A 6 -17.33 -49.22 36.27
C SER A 6 -17.31 -47.70 36.03
N LEU A 7 -16.36 -47.25 35.19
CA LEU A 7 -16.19 -45.83 34.82
C LEU A 7 -17.48 -45.22 34.26
N TRP A 8 -18.25 -46.00 33.50
CA TRP A 8 -19.55 -45.61 32.94
C TRP A 8 -20.58 -45.24 34.02
N HIS A 9 -20.65 -45.99 35.12
CA HIS A 9 -21.58 -45.67 36.22
C HIS A 9 -21.20 -44.38 36.94
N PHE A 10 -19.90 -44.07 37.04
CA PHE A 10 -19.43 -42.80 37.62
C PHE A 10 -19.87 -41.60 36.77
N TYR A 11 -19.61 -41.63 35.45
CA TYR A 11 -19.97 -40.51 34.56
C TYR A 11 -21.48 -40.23 34.55
N PHE A 12 -22.31 -41.28 34.51
CA PHE A 12 -23.77 -41.13 34.48
C PHE A 12 -24.36 -40.63 35.79
N ARG A 13 -23.77 -40.97 36.94
CA ARG A 13 -24.23 -40.55 38.27
C ARG A 13 -23.80 -39.12 38.62
N ASN A 14 -22.66 -38.66 38.08
CA ASN A 14 -22.07 -37.35 38.39
C ASN A 14 -22.13 -36.33 37.24
N LYS A 15 -23.08 -36.46 36.30
CA LYS A 15 -23.20 -35.58 35.11
C LYS A 15 -23.17 -34.08 35.43
N ARG A 16 -23.83 -33.65 36.52
CA ARG A 16 -23.88 -32.24 36.96
C ARG A 16 -22.51 -31.66 37.35
N LYS A 17 -21.52 -32.52 37.66
CA LYS A 17 -20.16 -32.12 38.03
C LYS A 17 -19.17 -32.28 36.86
N VAL A 18 -19.37 -33.33 36.03
CA VAL A 18 -18.47 -33.65 34.92
C VAL A 18 -18.73 -32.78 33.69
N LEU A 19 -19.98 -32.52 33.34
CA LEU A 19 -20.34 -31.75 32.14
C LEU A 19 -19.77 -30.31 32.16
N PRO A 20 -19.82 -29.55 33.28
CA PRO A 20 -19.21 -28.22 33.32
C PRO A 20 -17.70 -28.24 33.11
N VAL A 21 -16.98 -29.22 33.67
CA VAL A 21 -15.53 -29.36 33.49
C VAL A 21 -15.20 -29.68 32.02
N ILE A 22 -15.94 -30.59 31.41
CA ILE A 22 -15.81 -30.90 29.98
C ILE A 22 -16.07 -29.66 29.14
N GLY A 23 -17.13 -28.90 29.44
CA GLY A 23 -17.48 -27.69 28.74
C GLY A 23 -16.39 -26.61 28.82
N ILE A 24 -15.87 -26.34 30.01
CA ILE A 24 -14.81 -25.33 30.21
C ILE A 24 -13.54 -25.72 29.45
N LEU A 25 -13.09 -26.98 29.57
CA LEU A 25 -11.91 -27.46 28.87
C LEU A 25 -12.10 -27.47 27.35
N ALA A 26 -13.25 -27.95 26.86
CA ALA A 26 -13.56 -27.97 25.44
C ALA A 26 -13.62 -26.56 24.84
N LEU A 27 -14.24 -25.59 25.53
CA LEU A 27 -14.28 -24.20 25.08
C LEU A 27 -12.90 -23.55 25.05
N ALA A 28 -12.05 -23.84 26.03
CA ALA A 28 -10.71 -23.28 26.04
C ALA A 28 -9.82 -23.89 24.96
N ILE A 29 -9.93 -25.20 24.71
CA ILE A 29 -9.25 -25.88 23.60
C ILE A 29 -9.75 -25.34 22.26
N LEU A 30 -11.06 -25.11 22.11
CA LEU A 30 -11.61 -24.42 20.94
C LEU A 30 -10.96 -23.05 20.75
N GLY A 31 -10.84 -22.24 21.81
CA GLY A 31 -10.20 -20.92 21.72
C GLY A 31 -8.75 -20.98 21.23
N VAL A 32 -7.98 -21.97 21.71
CA VAL A 32 -6.61 -22.22 21.23
C VAL A 32 -6.60 -22.66 19.77
N VAL A 33 -7.46 -23.59 19.37
CA VAL A 33 -7.60 -24.06 17.97
C VAL A 33 -7.93 -22.89 17.04
N VAL A 34 -8.87 -22.03 17.43
CA VAL A 34 -9.25 -20.83 16.66
C VAL A 34 -8.06 -19.88 16.51
N THR A 35 -7.36 -19.57 17.60
CA THR A 35 -6.24 -18.61 17.59
C THR A 35 -5.07 -19.13 16.74
N ASP A 36 -4.76 -20.41 16.86
CA ASP A 36 -3.70 -21.08 16.10
C ASP A 36 -4.02 -21.13 14.60
N SER A 37 -5.27 -21.46 14.25
CA SER A 37 -5.72 -21.49 12.86
C SER A 37 -5.72 -20.09 12.22
N LEU A 38 -6.07 -19.04 12.97
CA LEU A 38 -5.98 -17.66 12.51
C LEU A 38 -4.54 -17.24 12.25
N LEU A 39 -3.60 -17.61 13.13
CA LEU A 39 -2.18 -17.32 12.93
C LEU A 39 -1.60 -18.08 11.72
N ALA A 40 -1.96 -19.35 11.55
CA ALA A 40 -1.57 -20.16 10.39
C ALA A 40 -2.14 -19.58 9.08
N SER A 41 -3.41 -19.16 9.09
CA SER A 41 -4.05 -18.48 7.97
C SER A 41 -3.35 -17.16 7.62
N ALA A 42 -2.96 -16.36 8.61
CA ALA A 42 -2.21 -15.11 8.39
C ALA A 42 -0.84 -15.37 7.75
N ARG A 43 -0.13 -16.42 8.21
CA ARG A 43 1.13 -16.87 7.61
C ARG A 43 0.96 -17.27 6.15
N GLU A 44 0.00 -18.13 5.85
CA GLU A 44 -0.27 -18.58 4.47
C GLU A 44 -0.68 -17.42 3.58
N THR A 45 -1.54 -16.53 4.07
CA THR A 45 -1.97 -15.35 3.33
C THR A 45 -0.78 -14.45 3.02
N ALA A 46 0.11 -14.19 3.98
CA ALA A 46 1.31 -13.40 3.75
C ALA A 46 2.22 -14.00 2.66
N TYR A 47 2.49 -15.31 2.71
CA TYR A 47 3.29 -15.96 1.66
C TYR A 47 2.58 -16.02 0.31
N ALA A 48 1.25 -16.17 0.29
CA ALA A 48 0.48 -16.20 -0.94
C ALA A 48 0.39 -14.82 -1.60
N THR A 49 0.28 -13.74 -0.81
CA THR A 49 0.29 -12.36 -1.30
C THR A 49 1.63 -12.01 -1.96
N TYR A 50 2.76 -12.39 -1.36
CA TYR A 50 4.08 -12.12 -1.93
C TYR A 50 4.64 -13.29 -2.76
N GLY A 51 3.83 -14.28 -3.11
CA GLY A 51 4.27 -15.49 -3.82
C GLY A 51 4.83 -15.19 -5.22
N SER A 52 4.40 -14.08 -5.82
CA SER A 52 4.91 -13.50 -7.07
C SER A 52 6.41 -13.20 -7.06
N TYR A 53 7.04 -13.05 -5.89
CA TYR A 53 8.48 -12.79 -5.78
C TYR A 53 9.32 -14.07 -5.78
N GLN A 54 8.71 -15.26 -5.65
CA GLN A 54 9.45 -16.52 -5.52
C GLN A 54 10.31 -16.86 -6.73
N LYS A 55 9.87 -16.47 -7.93
CA LYS A 55 10.56 -16.75 -9.19
C LYS A 55 11.03 -15.48 -9.91
N LEU A 56 10.86 -14.31 -9.29
CA LEU A 56 11.18 -13.01 -9.89
C LEU A 56 12.18 -12.26 -9.02
N ILE A 57 13.07 -11.53 -9.67
CA ILE A 57 13.86 -10.47 -9.04
C ILE A 57 13.31 -9.16 -9.58
N LEU A 58 12.73 -8.34 -8.70
CA LEU A 58 12.25 -7.01 -9.07
C LEU A 58 13.35 -5.99 -8.82
N ILE A 59 13.51 -5.07 -9.76
CA ILE A 59 14.41 -3.94 -9.64
C ILE A 59 13.58 -2.69 -9.83
N ALA A 60 13.47 -1.89 -8.77
CA ALA A 60 12.72 -0.64 -8.80
C ALA A 60 13.63 0.52 -8.41
N PRO A 61 13.35 1.75 -8.86
CA PRO A 61 14.13 2.91 -8.45
C PRO A 61 14.05 3.15 -6.94
N ARG A 62 15.13 3.66 -6.36
CA ARG A 62 15.21 4.15 -4.98
C ARG A 62 14.45 5.47 -4.89
N ALA A 63 13.13 5.42 -4.80
CA ALA A 63 12.34 6.59 -4.44
C ALA A 63 12.46 6.82 -2.93
N THR A 64 12.76 8.06 -2.52
CA THR A 64 12.53 8.49 -1.14
C THR A 64 11.05 8.80 -0.97
N ARG A 65 10.50 8.61 0.23
CA ARG A 65 9.07 8.87 0.53
C ARG A 65 8.62 10.29 0.17
N ASP A 66 9.55 11.26 0.18
CA ASP A 66 9.30 12.65 -0.20
C ASP A 66 9.25 12.86 -1.74
N GLN A 67 9.94 12.01 -2.52
CA GLN A 67 9.84 12.02 -3.99
C GLN A 67 8.56 11.34 -4.50
N ASP A 68 8.05 10.35 -3.76
CA ASP A 68 6.77 9.67 -4.07
C ASP A 68 5.54 10.59 -3.91
N LEU A 69 5.64 11.65 -3.11
CA LEU A 69 4.54 12.59 -2.80
C LEU A 69 4.65 13.92 -3.55
N ALA A 70 5.80 14.24 -4.13
CA ALA A 70 6.00 15.50 -4.83
C ALA A 70 5.41 15.42 -6.25
N ASN A 71 4.57 16.39 -6.61
CA ASN A 71 4.14 16.60 -7.99
C ASN A 71 4.98 17.74 -8.61
N PRO A 72 6.16 17.44 -9.19
CA PRO A 72 7.10 18.47 -9.66
C PRO A 72 6.50 19.36 -10.75
N LEU A 73 5.50 18.89 -11.49
CA LEU A 73 4.74 19.73 -12.42
C LEU A 73 3.91 20.78 -11.69
N GLN A 74 3.22 20.38 -10.62
CA GLN A 74 2.39 21.28 -9.83
C GLN A 74 3.22 22.39 -9.20
N ASP A 75 4.38 22.05 -8.66
CA ASP A 75 5.33 23.02 -8.10
C ASP A 75 5.87 23.97 -9.18
N SER A 76 6.24 23.42 -10.34
CA SER A 76 6.72 24.22 -11.48
C SER A 76 5.65 25.19 -11.99
N LEU A 77 4.39 24.76 -12.07
CA LEU A 77 3.27 25.57 -12.53
C LEU A 77 2.87 26.66 -11.52
N ALA A 78 2.93 26.36 -10.22
CA ALA A 78 2.67 27.33 -9.16
C ALA A 78 3.72 28.45 -9.16
N GLN A 79 5.00 28.09 -9.28
CA GLN A 79 6.10 29.05 -9.37
C GLN A 79 6.00 29.91 -10.64
N LEU A 80 5.64 29.31 -11.77
CA LEU A 80 5.49 30.05 -13.03
C LEU A 80 4.33 31.06 -12.98
N HIS A 81 3.23 30.73 -12.31
CA HIS A 81 2.13 31.67 -12.11
C HIS A 81 2.52 32.91 -11.31
N GLU A 82 3.22 32.71 -10.21
CA GLU A 82 3.65 33.80 -9.34
C GLU A 82 4.53 34.80 -10.09
N VAL A 83 5.42 34.29 -10.96
CA VAL A 83 6.29 35.15 -11.76
C VAL A 83 5.57 35.72 -12.99
N GLN A 84 4.61 35.02 -13.59
CA GLN A 84 3.77 35.56 -14.69
C GLN A 84 3.01 36.82 -14.26
N LEU A 85 2.46 36.84 -13.04
CA LEU A 85 1.78 38.03 -12.49
C LEU A 85 2.71 39.25 -12.42
N GLN A 86 4.02 39.06 -12.22
CA GLN A 86 5.00 40.14 -12.20
C GLN A 86 5.39 40.61 -13.61
N VAL A 87 5.35 39.70 -14.61
CA VAL A 87 5.62 40.02 -16.02
C VAL A 87 4.48 40.80 -16.67
N ASP A 88 3.22 40.53 -16.31
CA ASP A 88 2.06 41.29 -16.83
C ASP A 88 2.09 42.79 -16.46
N VAL A 89 2.80 43.15 -15.38
CA VAL A 89 3.03 44.54 -14.96
C VAL A 89 4.01 45.26 -15.91
N LEU A 90 4.85 44.54 -16.66
CA LEU A 90 5.87 45.12 -17.55
C LEU A 90 5.32 45.80 -18.80
N ASP A 91 4.12 45.44 -19.24
CA ASP A 91 3.45 46.08 -20.38
C ASP A 91 2.38 47.11 -19.94
N GLY A 92 2.20 47.27 -18.61
CA GLY A 92 1.22 48.15 -17.99
C GLY A 92 1.65 49.63 -17.85
N PRO A 93 0.86 50.46 -17.14
CA PRO A 93 1.16 51.87 -16.91
C PRO A 93 2.48 52.04 -16.16
N GLY A 94 3.49 52.64 -16.80
CA GLY A 94 4.86 52.76 -16.27
C GLY A 94 5.86 51.71 -16.78
N GLY A 95 5.40 50.80 -17.65
CA GLY A 95 6.21 49.74 -18.28
C GLY A 95 6.80 50.09 -19.65
N LEU A 96 7.10 49.06 -20.43
CA LEU A 96 7.79 49.12 -21.73
C LEU A 96 7.03 49.96 -22.78
N SER A 97 5.70 49.87 -22.77
CA SER A 97 4.83 50.62 -23.68
C SER A 97 4.92 52.14 -23.46
N SER A 98 4.89 52.59 -22.20
CA SER A 98 5.09 54.00 -21.84
C SER A 98 6.51 54.48 -22.09
N TYR A 99 7.51 53.64 -21.85
CA TYR A 99 8.91 53.96 -22.14
C TYR A 99 9.13 54.17 -23.64
N TYR A 100 8.66 53.25 -24.49
CA TYR A 100 8.75 53.37 -25.94
C TYR A 100 8.07 54.66 -26.44
N ALA A 101 6.87 54.95 -25.96
CA ALA A 101 6.15 56.19 -26.31
C ALA A 101 6.98 57.45 -25.97
N ALA A 102 7.60 57.48 -24.80
CA ALA A 102 8.47 58.59 -24.39
C ALA A 102 9.71 58.73 -25.27
N VAL A 103 10.38 57.63 -25.64
CA VAL A 103 11.54 57.64 -26.55
C VAL A 103 11.14 58.12 -27.96
N THR A 104 9.96 57.74 -28.44
CA THR A 104 9.45 58.21 -29.75
C THR A 104 9.03 59.68 -29.77
N ALA A 105 8.65 60.24 -28.61
CA ALA A 105 8.23 61.64 -28.48
C ALA A 105 9.39 62.66 -28.55
N ILE A 106 10.65 62.20 -28.53
CA ILE A 106 11.83 63.06 -28.66
C ILE A 106 11.79 63.80 -30.02
N PRO A 107 12.04 65.12 -30.07
CA PRO A 107 11.97 65.88 -31.33
C PRO A 107 12.86 65.30 -32.44
N GLY A 108 12.31 65.14 -33.65
CA GLY A 108 12.99 64.53 -34.80
C GLY A 108 14.33 65.16 -35.22
N ARG A 109 14.58 66.43 -34.82
CA ARG A 109 15.88 67.11 -35.06
C ARG A 109 17.02 66.56 -34.21
N VAL A 110 16.73 66.10 -32.99
CA VAL A 110 17.72 65.49 -32.07
C VAL A 110 17.94 64.01 -32.43
N GLN A 111 16.88 63.32 -32.87
CA GLN A 111 16.92 61.93 -33.34
C GLN A 111 17.83 61.73 -34.56
N ALA A 112 17.92 62.73 -35.44
CA ALA A 112 18.73 62.66 -36.64
C ALA A 112 20.24 62.79 -36.37
N GLN A 113 20.65 63.41 -35.25
CA GLN A 113 22.04 63.77 -34.94
C GLN A 113 22.80 62.73 -34.11
N LEU A 114 22.13 61.74 -33.50
CA LEU A 114 22.74 60.76 -32.60
C LEU A 114 22.46 59.31 -33.04
N PRO A 115 23.45 58.58 -33.59
CA PRO A 115 23.30 57.16 -33.95
C PRO A 115 22.81 56.27 -32.80
N ALA A 116 23.22 56.58 -31.56
CA ALA A 116 22.78 55.87 -30.35
C ALA A 116 21.26 55.99 -30.08
N MET A 117 20.63 57.09 -30.48
CA MET A 117 19.19 57.28 -30.27
C MET A 117 18.33 56.41 -31.21
N ARG A 118 18.78 56.19 -32.45
CA ARG A 118 18.12 55.24 -33.37
C ARG A 118 18.24 53.81 -32.90
N ARG A 119 19.38 53.45 -32.30
CA ARG A 119 19.60 52.11 -31.74
C ARG A 119 18.70 51.87 -30.53
N LEU A 120 18.63 52.82 -29.61
CA LEU A 120 17.71 52.79 -28.47
C LEU A 120 16.24 52.64 -28.89
N GLN A 121 15.79 53.34 -29.93
CA GLN A 121 14.43 53.19 -30.47
C GLN A 121 14.16 51.79 -31.04
N THR A 122 15.15 51.21 -31.72
CA THR A 122 15.07 49.87 -32.29
C THR A 122 15.00 48.83 -31.18
N ASP A 123 15.84 48.96 -30.16
CA ASP A 123 15.88 48.05 -29.02
C ASP A 123 14.61 48.17 -28.16
N ALA A 124 14.04 49.37 -28.02
CA ALA A 124 12.76 49.59 -27.36
C ALA A 124 11.57 49.01 -28.14
N ALA A 125 11.58 49.11 -29.47
CA ALA A 125 10.59 48.46 -30.33
C ALA A 125 10.67 46.93 -30.23
N ASN A 126 11.90 46.38 -30.25
CA ASN A 126 12.15 44.96 -30.10
C ASN A 126 11.69 44.46 -28.72
N ALA A 127 12.01 45.19 -27.64
CA ALA A 127 11.56 44.85 -26.30
C ALA A 127 10.01 44.82 -26.20
N ARG A 128 9.34 45.81 -26.79
CA ARG A 128 7.86 45.83 -26.84
C ARG A 128 7.30 44.64 -27.64
N TYR A 129 7.92 44.30 -28.76
CA TYR A 129 7.52 43.16 -29.59
C TYR A 129 7.64 41.83 -28.83
N TYR A 130 8.80 41.57 -28.19
CA TYR A 130 9.00 40.35 -27.42
C TYR A 130 8.06 40.26 -26.21
N ALA A 131 7.79 41.38 -25.52
CA ALA A 131 6.84 41.40 -24.42
C ALA A 131 5.40 41.06 -24.85
N ALA A 132 4.94 41.61 -25.98
CA ALA A 132 3.60 41.30 -26.52
C ALA A 132 3.47 39.84 -26.98
N ARG A 133 4.53 39.28 -27.56
CA ARG A 133 4.57 37.88 -28.00
C ARG A 133 4.61 36.91 -26.83
N LEU A 134 5.44 37.20 -25.83
CA LEU A 134 5.51 36.47 -24.57
C LEU A 134 4.12 36.38 -23.91
N ARG A 135 3.38 37.49 -23.88
CA ARG A 135 2.00 37.52 -23.38
C ARG A 135 1.07 36.57 -24.14
N GLY A 136 1.18 36.51 -25.46
CA GLY A 136 0.39 35.61 -26.31
C GLY A 136 0.70 34.14 -26.07
N ASP A 137 1.98 33.78 -26.00
CA ASP A 137 2.43 32.41 -25.74
C ASP A 137 2.12 31.94 -24.31
N LEU A 138 1.88 32.88 -23.39
CA LEU A 138 1.47 32.62 -22.02
C LEU A 138 -0.04 32.44 -21.83
N VAL A 139 -0.89 32.73 -22.82
CA VAL A 139 -2.35 32.52 -22.68
C VAL A 139 -2.71 31.05 -22.45
N PRO A 140 -2.18 30.08 -23.22
CA PRO A 140 -2.42 28.66 -22.97
C PRO A 140 -1.86 28.17 -21.63
N LEU A 141 -0.76 28.78 -21.16
CA LEU A 141 -0.16 28.50 -19.85
C LEU A 141 -1.03 29.04 -18.72
N GLY A 142 -1.57 30.25 -18.87
CA GLY A 142 -2.50 30.88 -17.94
C GLY A 142 -3.79 30.07 -17.76
N ASP A 143 -4.37 29.57 -18.86
CA ASP A 143 -5.54 28.69 -18.81
C ASP A 143 -5.24 27.39 -18.02
N LEU A 144 -4.05 26.83 -18.20
CA LEU A 144 -3.61 25.63 -17.47
C LEU A 144 -3.40 25.92 -15.97
N ILE A 145 -2.77 27.06 -15.66
CA ILE A 145 -2.55 27.50 -14.28
C ILE A 145 -3.86 27.75 -13.55
N VAL A 146 -4.80 28.48 -14.17
CA VAL A 146 -6.14 28.72 -13.61
C VAL A 146 -6.85 27.40 -13.36
N ARG A 147 -6.68 26.41 -14.24
CA ARG A 147 -7.21 25.06 -14.05
C ARG A 147 -6.56 24.34 -12.87
N VAL A 148 -5.23 24.41 -12.71
CA VAL A 148 -4.50 23.82 -11.56
C VAL A 148 -4.89 24.49 -10.24
N GLN A 149 -4.99 25.81 -10.20
CA GLN A 149 -5.45 26.54 -9.01
C GLN A 149 -6.88 26.18 -8.65
N ARG A 150 -7.75 26.04 -9.66
CA ARG A 150 -9.11 25.57 -9.46
C ARG A 150 -9.09 24.18 -8.82
N LEU A 151 -8.28 23.25 -9.32
CA LEU A 151 -8.12 21.92 -8.73
C LEU A 151 -7.60 21.96 -7.28
N GLN A 152 -6.64 22.81 -6.95
CA GLN A 152 -6.16 22.98 -5.57
C GLN A 152 -7.23 23.60 -4.65
N SER A 153 -8.03 24.53 -5.16
CA SER A 153 -9.15 25.09 -4.40
C SER A 153 -10.23 24.05 -4.13
N GLU A 154 -10.44 23.12 -5.07
CA GLU A 154 -11.33 21.97 -4.91
C GLU A 154 -10.81 20.99 -3.88
N GLU A 155 -9.52 20.68 -3.91
CA GLU A 155 -8.86 19.82 -2.91
C GLU A 155 -9.07 20.38 -1.49
N LYS A 156 -8.84 21.68 -1.29
CA LYS A 156 -9.10 22.33 -0.01
C LYS A 156 -10.58 22.36 0.37
N ALA A 157 -11.47 22.61 -0.58
CA ALA A 157 -12.92 22.58 -0.34
C ALA A 157 -13.37 21.16 0.05
N PHE A 158 -12.75 20.13 -0.54
CA PHE A 158 -12.97 18.73 -0.20
C PHE A 158 -12.42 18.38 1.19
N GLU A 159 -11.20 18.81 1.54
CA GLU A 159 -10.66 18.64 2.90
C GLU A 159 -11.55 19.29 3.96
N GLN A 160 -12.09 20.48 3.66
CA GLN A 160 -13.05 21.17 4.53
C GLN A 160 -14.37 20.39 4.63
N LEU A 161 -14.87 19.84 3.52
CA LEU A 161 -16.03 18.95 3.53
C LEU A 161 -15.77 17.73 4.43
N VAL A 162 -14.62 17.08 4.29
CA VAL A 162 -14.21 15.92 5.09
C VAL A 162 -14.14 16.30 6.58
N GLN A 163 -13.58 17.46 6.92
CA GLN A 163 -13.58 17.94 8.31
C GLN A 163 -15.00 18.20 8.84
N GLN A 164 -15.88 18.80 8.03
CA GLN A 164 -17.27 19.07 8.42
C GLN A 164 -18.06 17.77 8.61
N LEU A 165 -17.86 16.79 7.73
CA LEU A 165 -18.48 15.46 7.85
C LEU A 165 -17.88 14.66 9.01
N ALA A 166 -16.59 14.80 9.31
CA ALA A 166 -15.97 14.15 10.47
C ALA A 166 -16.50 14.70 11.80
N GLN A 167 -16.81 16.00 11.86
CA GLN A 167 -17.40 16.64 13.05
C GLN A 167 -18.89 16.32 13.21
N ASN A 168 -19.64 16.20 12.10
CA ASN A 168 -21.06 15.85 12.10
C ASN A 168 -21.41 14.86 10.98
N PRO A 169 -21.16 13.55 11.18
CA PRO A 169 -21.30 12.53 10.14
C PRO A 169 -22.74 12.29 9.67
N ASN A 170 -23.73 12.76 10.43
CA ASN A 170 -25.15 12.62 10.11
C ASN A 170 -25.76 13.83 9.40
N ASP A 171 -24.98 14.88 9.11
CA ASP A 171 -25.48 16.06 8.38
C ASP A 171 -25.13 15.96 6.88
N PRO A 172 -26.11 15.73 6.00
CA PRO A 172 -25.86 15.59 4.56
C PRO A 172 -25.72 16.94 3.84
N ARG A 173 -26.01 18.06 4.52
CA ARG A 173 -26.02 19.39 3.89
C ARG A 173 -24.66 19.84 3.32
N PRO A 174 -23.52 19.62 4.00
CA PRO A 174 -22.20 19.93 3.45
C PRO A 174 -21.91 19.16 2.15
N LEU A 175 -22.25 17.86 2.14
CA LEU A 175 -22.05 17.00 0.97
C LEU A 175 -22.93 17.43 -0.21
N LEU A 176 -24.21 17.74 0.05
CA LEU A 176 -25.13 18.24 -0.97
C LEU A 176 -24.68 19.59 -1.55
N ALA A 177 -24.21 20.51 -0.71
CA ALA A 177 -23.70 21.81 -1.14
C ALA A 177 -22.45 21.65 -2.01
N TYR A 178 -21.51 20.80 -1.59
CA TYR A 178 -20.32 20.48 -2.36
C TYR A 178 -20.66 19.86 -3.73
N LEU A 179 -21.51 18.82 -3.76
CA LEU A 179 -21.91 18.17 -5.00
C LEU A 179 -22.66 19.09 -5.97
N GLN A 180 -23.48 20.01 -5.45
CA GLN A 180 -24.17 21.02 -6.28
C GLN A 180 -23.21 22.05 -6.85
N GLN A 181 -22.18 22.42 -6.10
CA GLN A 181 -21.22 23.44 -6.50
C GLN A 181 -20.15 22.93 -7.49
N HIS A 182 -19.84 21.63 -7.47
CA HIS A 182 -18.67 21.07 -8.17
C HIS A 182 -18.99 20.03 -9.28
N GLN A 183 -20.26 19.90 -9.66
CA GLN A 183 -20.79 18.91 -10.62
C GLN A 183 -20.12 18.90 -12.02
N THR A 184 -19.67 20.05 -12.51
CA THR A 184 -19.07 20.20 -13.86
C THR A 184 -17.59 19.85 -13.93
N LEU A 185 -16.90 19.79 -12.78
CA LEU A 185 -15.44 19.70 -12.72
C LEU A 185 -14.94 18.27 -12.95
N LEU A 186 -15.70 17.29 -12.48
CA LEU A 186 -15.43 15.84 -12.65
C LEU A 186 -15.36 15.36 -14.11
N ARG A 187 -15.79 16.19 -15.08
CA ARG A 187 -15.78 15.84 -16.51
C ARG A 187 -14.60 16.40 -17.30
N THR A 188 -13.78 17.28 -16.71
CA THR A 188 -12.86 18.13 -17.48
C THR A 188 -11.51 18.30 -16.81
N VAL A 189 -10.93 17.27 -16.20
CA VAL A 189 -9.70 17.46 -15.41
C VAL A 189 -8.39 17.32 -16.21
N LEU A 190 -8.40 16.72 -17.42
CA LEU A 190 -7.16 16.12 -17.92
C LEU A 190 -6.72 16.68 -19.28
N PRO A 191 -5.45 17.10 -19.44
CA PRO A 191 -4.89 17.42 -20.74
C PRO A 191 -4.47 16.16 -21.50
N ASP A 192 -4.90 16.04 -22.76
CA ASP A 192 -4.44 15.03 -23.73
C ASP A 192 -2.94 15.25 -24.08
N SER A 193 -2.23 14.18 -24.46
CA SER A 193 -0.91 14.20 -25.11
C SER A 193 -0.72 15.33 -26.14
N ALA A 194 -1.73 15.62 -26.97
CA ALA A 194 -1.70 16.71 -27.95
C ALA A 194 -1.78 18.11 -27.30
N GLN A 195 -2.32 18.23 -26.09
CA GLN A 195 -2.30 19.46 -25.30
C GLN A 195 -0.93 19.65 -24.63
N LEU A 196 -0.31 18.57 -24.13
CA LEU A 196 1.05 18.61 -23.57
C LEU A 196 2.11 19.01 -24.61
N GLY A 197 2.01 18.47 -25.84
CA GLY A 197 2.91 18.87 -26.93
C GLY A 197 2.76 20.35 -27.33
N ARG A 198 1.53 20.87 -27.35
CA ARG A 198 1.26 22.31 -27.57
C ARG A 198 1.79 23.18 -26.44
N LEU A 199 1.64 22.73 -25.20
CA LEU A 199 2.18 23.41 -24.02
C LEU A 199 3.70 23.50 -24.08
N GLN A 200 4.38 22.40 -24.43
CA GLN A 200 5.84 22.35 -24.54
C GLN A 200 6.36 23.29 -25.64
N ALA A 201 5.67 23.36 -26.79
CA ALA A 201 5.99 24.31 -27.84
C ALA A 201 5.80 25.77 -27.39
N ALA A 202 4.72 26.06 -26.64
CA ALA A 202 4.46 27.39 -26.09
C ALA A 202 5.51 27.79 -25.04
N VAL A 203 5.88 26.89 -24.13
CA VAL A 203 6.94 27.12 -23.12
C VAL A 203 8.30 27.37 -23.78
N THR A 204 8.65 26.59 -24.81
CA THR A 204 9.91 26.76 -25.53
C THR A 204 9.95 28.11 -26.27
N SER A 205 8.83 28.50 -26.89
CA SER A 205 8.71 29.79 -27.57
C SER A 205 8.80 30.95 -26.57
N ALA A 206 8.07 30.86 -25.45
CA ALA A 206 8.12 31.84 -24.37
C ALA A 206 9.53 31.98 -23.76
N SER A 207 10.27 30.88 -23.56
CA SER A 207 11.67 30.94 -23.08
C SER A 207 12.57 31.67 -24.08
N SER A 208 12.40 31.43 -25.38
CA SER A 208 13.14 32.14 -26.43
C SER A 208 12.82 33.64 -26.49
N ASP A 209 11.55 34.00 -26.35
CA ASP A 209 11.08 35.39 -26.38
C ASP A 209 11.51 36.16 -25.12
N ALA A 210 11.52 35.49 -23.96
CA ALA A 210 12.08 36.06 -22.72
C ALA A 210 13.57 36.38 -22.85
N ALA A 211 14.35 35.52 -23.51
CA ALA A 211 15.77 35.78 -23.80
C ALA A 211 15.96 36.98 -24.75
N GLY A 212 15.13 37.08 -25.80
CA GLY A 212 15.14 38.23 -26.73
C GLY A 212 14.78 39.55 -26.04
N LEU A 213 13.80 39.52 -25.13
CA LEU A 213 13.43 40.65 -24.28
C LEU A 213 14.59 41.08 -23.38
N GLN A 214 15.24 40.14 -22.70
CA GLN A 214 16.38 40.42 -21.81
C GLN A 214 17.54 41.08 -22.56
N GLN A 215 17.90 40.56 -23.74
CA GLN A 215 18.94 41.15 -24.58
C GLN A 215 18.60 42.58 -24.99
N SER A 216 17.34 42.82 -25.37
CA SER A 216 16.85 44.16 -25.75
C SER A 216 16.90 45.14 -24.57
N LEU A 217 16.49 44.70 -23.37
CA LEU A 217 16.56 45.50 -22.14
C LEU A 217 17.99 45.86 -21.73
N GLN A 218 18.91 44.90 -21.83
CA GLN A 218 20.34 45.13 -21.55
C GLN A 218 20.97 46.07 -22.59
N ALA A 219 20.58 45.97 -23.87
CA ALA A 219 21.00 46.90 -24.90
C ALA A 219 20.49 48.31 -24.62
N MET A 220 19.21 48.47 -24.29
CA MET A 220 18.62 49.76 -23.91
C MET A 220 19.31 50.39 -22.69
N SER A 221 19.59 49.60 -21.66
CA SER A 221 20.29 50.08 -20.45
C SER A 221 21.70 50.58 -20.77
N ARG A 222 22.46 49.82 -21.58
CA ARG A 222 23.80 50.22 -22.05
C ARG A 222 23.75 51.50 -22.88
N ASP A 223 22.81 51.59 -23.82
CA ASP A 223 22.68 52.76 -24.70
C ASP A 223 22.26 54.01 -23.92
N THR A 224 21.38 53.86 -22.92
CA THR A 224 21.00 54.95 -22.00
C THR A 224 22.19 55.41 -21.16
N ALA A 225 22.99 54.48 -20.61
CA ALA A 225 24.19 54.80 -19.86
C ALA A 225 25.25 55.52 -20.72
N ASN A 226 25.44 55.08 -21.96
CA ASN A 226 26.34 55.72 -22.92
C ASN A 226 25.91 57.16 -23.22
N LEU A 227 24.61 57.40 -23.45
CA LEU A 227 24.05 58.75 -23.69
C LEU A 227 24.27 59.68 -22.49
N ASN A 228 24.03 59.19 -21.26
CA ASN A 228 24.28 59.95 -20.04
C ASN A 228 25.76 60.30 -19.85
N SER A 229 26.67 59.36 -20.15
CA SER A 229 28.11 59.58 -20.02
C SER A 229 28.69 60.60 -21.02
N ALA A 230 28.02 60.79 -22.16
CA ALA A 230 28.43 61.72 -23.21
C ALA A 230 28.02 63.18 -22.95
N GLY A 231 27.56 63.53 -21.73
CA GLY A 231 27.19 64.89 -21.34
C GLY A 231 25.96 65.46 -22.05
N SER A 232 25.27 64.64 -22.84
CA SER A 232 24.00 64.99 -23.46
C SER A 232 22.91 64.85 -22.41
N ASN A 233 22.63 65.94 -21.70
CA ASN A 233 21.64 65.96 -20.62
C ASN A 233 20.22 65.90 -21.24
N VAL A 234 19.81 64.71 -21.68
CA VAL A 234 18.43 64.46 -22.10
C VAL A 234 17.60 64.30 -20.83
N ALA A 235 17.36 65.43 -20.15
CA ALA A 235 16.80 65.50 -18.80
C ALA A 235 15.37 64.94 -18.65
N ASP A 236 14.76 64.46 -19.74
CA ASP A 236 13.40 63.91 -19.78
C ASP A 236 13.32 62.47 -20.33
N LEU A 237 14.46 61.78 -20.49
CA LEU A 237 14.39 60.34 -20.81
C LEU A 237 13.97 59.57 -19.55
N PRO A 238 12.83 58.86 -19.56
CA PRO A 238 12.49 57.98 -18.44
C PRO A 238 13.61 56.94 -18.26
N ILE A 239 13.83 56.51 -17.02
CA ILE A 239 14.75 55.40 -16.75
C ILE A 239 14.13 54.14 -17.36
N PRO A 240 14.85 53.36 -18.20
CA PRO A 240 14.32 52.10 -18.67
C PRO A 240 13.98 51.24 -17.46
N PRO A 241 12.78 50.63 -17.40
CA PRO A 241 12.45 49.74 -16.30
C PRO A 241 13.54 48.66 -16.23
N SER A 242 14.01 48.33 -15.02
CA SER A 242 15.04 47.30 -14.80
C SER A 242 14.43 46.00 -14.27
N PRO A 243 13.55 45.29 -15.01
CA PRO A 243 12.94 44.05 -14.55
C PRO A 243 13.84 42.84 -14.79
N SER A 244 15.15 43.04 -15.01
CA SER A 244 16.07 41.97 -15.40
C SER A 244 16.05 40.80 -14.42
N ALA A 245 16.00 41.09 -13.11
CA ALA A 245 15.91 40.06 -12.08
C ALA A 245 14.60 39.26 -12.15
N THR A 246 13.47 39.93 -12.41
CA THR A 246 12.16 39.29 -12.58
C THR A 246 12.13 38.42 -13.85
N ILE A 247 12.73 38.90 -14.95
CA ILE A 247 12.86 38.13 -16.19
C ILE A 247 13.78 36.93 -16.01
N ASP A 248 14.87 37.05 -15.24
CA ASP A 248 15.76 35.94 -14.91
C ASP A 248 15.03 34.87 -14.09
N GLN A 249 14.26 35.27 -13.07
CA GLN A 249 13.41 34.35 -12.30
C GLN A 249 12.36 33.66 -13.17
N PHE A 250 11.75 34.41 -14.08
CA PHE A 250 10.74 33.89 -15.01
C PHE A 250 11.33 32.85 -15.96
N LYS A 251 12.52 33.14 -16.50
CA LYS A 251 13.26 32.21 -17.33
C LYS A 251 13.62 30.93 -16.57
N VAL A 252 14.13 31.06 -15.35
CA VAL A 252 14.44 29.90 -14.49
C VAL A 252 13.18 29.06 -14.26
N ALA A 253 12.03 29.67 -14.01
CA ALA A 253 10.76 28.96 -13.86
C ALA A 253 10.31 28.25 -15.16
N LEU A 254 10.44 28.90 -16.32
CA LEU A 254 10.17 28.30 -17.63
C LEU A 254 11.12 27.13 -17.94
N ASP A 255 12.40 27.28 -17.62
CA ASP A 255 13.41 26.23 -17.82
C ASP A 255 13.15 25.03 -16.90
N HIS A 256 12.74 25.27 -15.64
CA HIS A 256 12.29 24.21 -14.73
C HIS A 256 11.04 23.49 -15.24
N LEU A 257 10.04 24.23 -15.72
CA LEU A 257 8.83 23.63 -16.34
C LEU A 257 9.18 22.84 -17.61
N THR A 258 10.10 23.34 -18.43
CA THR A 258 10.58 22.64 -19.63
C THR A 258 11.27 21.34 -19.24
N ALA A 259 12.12 21.37 -18.20
CA ALA A 259 12.81 20.20 -17.69
C ALA A 259 11.84 19.16 -17.08
N SER A 260 10.80 19.60 -16.36
CA SER A 260 9.79 18.70 -15.80
C SER A 260 8.87 18.10 -16.86
N LEU A 261 8.48 18.86 -17.89
CA LEU A 261 7.77 18.34 -19.05
C LEU A 261 8.64 17.36 -19.86
N GLY A 262 9.94 17.66 -20.00
CA GLY A 262 10.90 16.80 -20.67
C GLY A 262 11.17 15.50 -19.92
N SER A 263 11.24 15.53 -18.58
CA SER A 263 11.44 14.33 -17.77
C SER A 263 10.25 13.36 -17.78
N ILE A 264 9.05 13.86 -18.11
CA ILE A 264 7.84 13.04 -18.29
C ILE A 264 7.88 12.23 -19.58
N GLN A 265 8.46 12.78 -20.65
CA GLN A 265 8.56 12.12 -21.96
C GLN A 265 9.86 11.32 -22.12
N SER A 266 10.89 11.60 -21.31
CA SER A 266 12.20 10.98 -21.46
C SER A 266 12.23 9.57 -20.86
N PRO A 267 12.81 8.57 -21.55
CA PRO A 267 13.10 7.26 -20.96
C PRO A 267 13.96 7.43 -19.71
N GLN A 268 13.69 6.67 -18.65
CA GLN A 268 14.49 6.76 -17.42
C GLN A 268 15.97 6.52 -17.70
N PRO A 269 16.87 7.43 -17.26
CA PRO A 269 18.29 7.30 -17.53
C PRO A 269 18.85 6.02 -16.90
N GLY A 270 19.54 5.22 -17.72
CA GLY A 270 20.18 3.98 -17.30
C GLY A 270 19.31 2.73 -17.37
N LEU A 271 17.98 2.85 -17.53
CA LEU A 271 17.08 1.69 -17.60
C LEU A 271 17.36 0.81 -18.81
N GLU A 272 17.59 1.39 -19.99
CA GLU A 272 17.87 0.60 -21.20
C GLU A 272 19.16 -0.20 -21.10
N LYS A 273 20.20 0.43 -20.52
CA LYS A 273 21.46 -0.23 -20.25
C LYS A 273 21.27 -1.36 -19.23
N LEU A 274 20.51 -1.10 -18.16
CA LEU A 274 20.20 -2.10 -17.14
C LEU A 274 19.44 -3.30 -17.71
N VAL A 275 18.45 -3.08 -18.58
CA VAL A 275 17.72 -4.14 -19.29
C VAL A 275 18.68 -4.98 -20.12
N ALA A 276 19.54 -4.33 -20.91
CA ALA A 276 20.49 -5.02 -21.80
C ALA A 276 21.55 -5.81 -21.03
N ASP A 277 22.11 -5.22 -19.97
CA ASP A 277 23.14 -5.84 -19.14
C ASP A 277 22.55 -7.01 -18.32
N SER A 278 21.34 -6.86 -17.78
CA SER A 278 20.63 -7.93 -17.06
C SER A 278 20.29 -9.12 -17.96
N ALA A 279 19.94 -8.86 -19.23
CA ALA A 279 19.65 -9.93 -20.20
C ALA A 279 20.89 -10.73 -20.61
N ARG A 280 22.10 -10.18 -20.41
CA ARG A 280 23.38 -10.85 -20.70
C ARG A 280 23.90 -11.70 -19.55
N ILE A 281 23.29 -11.61 -18.36
CA ILE A 281 23.69 -12.40 -17.20
C ILE A 281 23.46 -13.90 -17.50
N PRO A 282 24.50 -14.74 -17.36
CA PRO A 282 24.36 -16.19 -17.51
C PRO A 282 23.36 -16.76 -16.49
N GLY A 283 22.44 -17.59 -16.97
CA GLY A 283 21.38 -18.17 -16.13
C GLY A 283 20.13 -17.31 -16.01
N THR A 284 20.01 -16.20 -16.74
CA THR A 284 18.74 -15.46 -16.87
C THR A 284 17.84 -16.13 -17.92
N ALA A 285 16.56 -16.33 -17.59
CA ALA A 285 15.55 -16.89 -18.49
C ALA A 285 14.95 -15.80 -19.39
N PHE A 286 14.46 -14.71 -18.79
CA PHE A 286 14.03 -13.52 -19.52
C PHE A 286 14.11 -12.27 -18.65
N VAL A 287 14.13 -11.13 -19.32
CA VAL A 287 14.12 -9.79 -18.71
C VAL A 287 13.03 -8.98 -19.38
N LYS A 288 12.18 -8.35 -18.57
CA LYS A 288 11.06 -7.53 -19.05
C LYS A 288 10.98 -6.24 -18.24
N ARG A 289 10.71 -5.13 -18.93
CA ARG A 289 10.32 -3.88 -18.27
C ARG A 289 8.99 -4.10 -17.57
N ASP A 290 8.86 -3.54 -16.38
CA ASP A 290 7.61 -3.58 -15.63
C ASP A 290 7.25 -2.21 -15.06
N ALA A 291 5.98 -2.08 -14.71
CA ALA A 291 5.53 -1.06 -13.78
C ALA A 291 4.82 -1.78 -12.64
N TYR A 292 5.03 -1.33 -11.41
CA TYR A 292 4.53 -2.02 -10.23
C TYR A 292 3.65 -1.10 -9.39
N SER A 293 2.45 -1.57 -9.09
CA SER A 293 1.52 -0.94 -8.17
C SER A 293 0.86 -2.03 -7.33
N ASN A 294 -0.04 -1.62 -6.43
CA ASN A 294 -0.77 -2.51 -5.56
C ASN A 294 -2.27 -2.30 -5.74
N LEU A 295 -3.01 -3.41 -5.70
CA LEU A 295 -4.45 -3.40 -5.50
C LEU A 295 -4.72 -3.59 -4.01
N ASP A 296 -5.35 -2.61 -3.40
CA ASP A 296 -5.86 -2.79 -2.04
C ASP A 296 -7.02 -3.79 -2.07
N ILE A 297 -7.16 -4.58 -1.02
CA ILE A 297 -8.26 -5.52 -0.83
C ILE A 297 -8.64 -5.49 0.64
N ASN A 298 -9.94 -5.36 0.91
CA ASN A 298 -10.46 -5.39 2.26
C ASN A 298 -10.33 -6.81 2.84
N MET A 299 -9.55 -6.95 3.91
CA MET A 299 -9.48 -8.17 4.70
C MET A 299 -10.43 -8.09 5.90
N LEU A 300 -10.60 -9.22 6.60
CA LEU A 300 -11.36 -9.28 7.86
C LEU A 300 -10.86 -8.28 8.91
N ALA A 301 -9.58 -7.97 8.90
CA ALA A 301 -8.96 -6.94 9.72
C ALA A 301 -7.97 -6.13 8.88
N GLY A 302 -8.35 -4.90 8.53
CA GLY A 302 -7.53 -3.99 7.73
C GLY A 302 -7.57 -4.26 6.22
N GLN A 303 -6.65 -3.65 5.49
CA GLN A 303 -6.49 -3.82 4.05
C GLN A 303 -5.20 -4.57 3.77
N ALA A 304 -5.22 -5.43 2.75
CA ALA A 304 -4.02 -6.04 2.20
C ALA A 304 -3.78 -5.57 0.78
N GLN A 305 -2.50 -5.57 0.42
CA GLN A 305 -2.04 -5.14 -0.89
C GLN A 305 -1.67 -6.36 -1.71
N PHE A 306 -2.30 -6.51 -2.86
CA PHE A 306 -1.94 -7.50 -3.87
C PHE A 306 -1.16 -6.85 -5.00
N ASP A 307 -0.19 -7.59 -5.53
CA ASP A 307 0.68 -7.06 -6.58
C ASP A 307 -0.10 -6.83 -7.88
N LEU A 308 0.06 -5.63 -8.43
CA LEU A 308 -0.43 -5.24 -9.74
C LEU A 308 0.76 -4.99 -10.66
N TYR A 309 0.93 -5.85 -11.65
CA TYR A 309 2.02 -5.76 -12.62
C TYR A 309 1.55 -5.17 -13.94
N GLY A 310 2.25 -4.11 -14.35
CA GLY A 310 2.21 -3.53 -15.68
C GLY A 310 3.19 -4.24 -16.60
N PHE A 311 2.70 -4.97 -17.60
CA PHE A 311 3.52 -5.65 -18.61
C PHE A 311 3.01 -5.43 -20.04
N ASP A 312 3.86 -5.70 -21.03
CA ASP A 312 3.41 -5.91 -22.40
C ASP A 312 2.62 -7.23 -22.51
N GLN A 313 1.73 -7.34 -23.50
CA GLN A 313 0.87 -8.54 -23.64
C GLN A 313 1.67 -9.87 -23.71
N PRO A 314 2.84 -9.94 -24.40
CA PRO A 314 3.71 -11.11 -24.34
C PRO A 314 4.31 -11.36 -22.95
N GLY A 315 4.73 -10.31 -22.23
CA GLY A 315 5.26 -10.41 -20.87
C GLY A 315 4.23 -10.91 -19.87
N MET A 316 2.97 -10.46 -19.99
CA MET A 316 1.85 -10.99 -19.21
C MET A 316 1.71 -12.50 -19.41
N ALA A 317 1.74 -12.98 -20.66
CA ALA A 317 1.62 -14.40 -20.96
C ALA A 317 2.82 -15.22 -20.41
N GLN A 318 4.04 -14.67 -20.51
CA GLN A 318 5.25 -15.30 -19.95
C GLN A 318 5.20 -15.39 -18.43
N LEU A 319 4.72 -14.34 -17.76
CA LEU A 319 4.55 -14.32 -16.31
C LEU A 319 3.55 -15.39 -15.84
N LEU A 320 2.39 -15.47 -16.50
CA LEU A 320 1.40 -16.51 -16.19
C LEU A 320 1.99 -17.92 -16.39
N ALA A 321 2.71 -18.13 -17.50
CA ALA A 321 3.36 -19.41 -17.77
C ALA A 321 4.44 -19.79 -16.74
N LEU A 322 5.21 -18.81 -16.24
CA LEU A 322 6.24 -19.02 -15.21
C LEU A 322 5.66 -19.63 -13.93
N TYR A 323 4.46 -19.20 -13.56
CA TYR A 323 3.76 -19.65 -12.36
C TYR A 323 2.78 -20.80 -12.60
N GLY A 324 2.48 -21.12 -13.86
CA GLY A 324 1.44 -22.08 -14.22
C GLY A 324 0.02 -21.51 -14.06
N ASP A 325 -0.10 -20.19 -13.99
CA ASP A 325 -1.37 -19.49 -13.98
C ASP A 325 -1.98 -19.47 -15.39
N ARG A 326 -3.30 -19.39 -15.46
CA ARG A 326 -4.03 -19.28 -16.73
C ARG A 326 -5.22 -18.35 -16.61
N VAL A 327 -5.56 -17.68 -17.71
CA VAL A 327 -6.84 -16.94 -17.79
C VAL A 327 -7.96 -17.97 -17.84
N ALA A 328 -8.71 -18.12 -16.74
CA ALA A 328 -9.80 -19.07 -16.62
C ALA A 328 -11.02 -18.63 -17.44
N VAL A 329 -11.31 -17.32 -17.44
CA VAL A 329 -12.42 -16.72 -18.16
C VAL A 329 -11.97 -15.38 -18.73
N GLY A 330 -12.37 -15.07 -19.96
CA GLY A 330 -12.05 -13.81 -20.63
C GLY A 330 -10.72 -13.84 -21.38
N ARG A 331 -9.96 -12.74 -21.31
CA ARG A 331 -8.69 -12.55 -22.03
C ARG A 331 -7.73 -11.66 -21.25
N LEU A 332 -6.48 -11.60 -21.71
CA LEU A 332 -5.52 -10.60 -21.23
C LEU A 332 -5.93 -9.18 -21.70
N PRO A 333 -5.57 -8.14 -20.91
CA PRO A 333 -5.74 -6.74 -21.31
C PRO A 333 -5.06 -6.42 -22.65
N ARG A 334 -5.66 -5.53 -23.42
CA ARG A 334 -5.05 -4.96 -24.63
C ARG A 334 -4.22 -3.73 -24.28
N ALA A 335 -3.19 -3.47 -25.08
CA ALA A 335 -2.46 -2.20 -25.03
C ALA A 335 -3.43 -1.01 -25.20
N ASP A 336 -3.12 0.11 -24.55
CA ASP A 336 -3.84 1.39 -24.62
C ASP A 336 -5.33 1.34 -24.20
N ALA A 337 -5.77 0.29 -23.51
CA ALA A 337 -7.13 0.15 -23.04
C ALA A 337 -7.19 0.17 -21.50
N ASN A 338 -8.26 0.76 -20.94
CA ASN A 338 -8.56 0.75 -19.50
C ASN A 338 -9.06 -0.64 -19.08
N GLU A 339 -8.24 -1.66 -19.27
CA GLU A 339 -8.54 -3.06 -19.06
C GLU A 339 -7.62 -3.66 -18.00
N ILE A 340 -8.18 -4.51 -17.15
CA ILE A 340 -7.44 -5.21 -16.10
C ILE A 340 -7.79 -6.70 -16.11
N ALA A 341 -6.80 -7.55 -15.85
CA ALA A 341 -7.03 -8.95 -15.53
C ALA A 341 -6.59 -9.21 -14.08
N ILE A 342 -7.41 -9.89 -13.30
CA ILE A 342 -7.18 -10.08 -11.86
C ILE A 342 -7.34 -11.55 -11.50
N SER A 343 -6.67 -11.98 -10.45
CA SER A 343 -6.83 -13.33 -9.91
C SER A 343 -8.23 -13.56 -9.36
N GLU A 344 -8.72 -14.80 -9.43
CA GLU A 344 -10.06 -15.20 -9.00
C GLU A 344 -10.38 -14.80 -7.56
N GLU A 345 -9.38 -14.83 -6.69
CA GLU A 345 -9.47 -14.39 -5.30
C GLU A 345 -9.71 -12.90 -5.17
N ILE A 346 -9.00 -12.10 -5.96
CA ILE A 346 -9.17 -10.64 -6.02
C ILE A 346 -10.58 -10.33 -6.53
N ALA A 347 -11.01 -11.03 -7.57
CA ALA A 347 -12.34 -10.85 -8.17
C ALA A 347 -13.46 -11.17 -7.17
N ARG A 348 -13.36 -12.28 -6.44
CA ARG A 348 -14.32 -12.65 -5.39
C ARG A 348 -14.32 -11.62 -4.25
N SER A 349 -13.14 -11.23 -3.78
CA SER A 349 -13.02 -10.27 -2.68
C SER A 349 -13.60 -8.91 -3.02
N ARG A 350 -13.40 -8.45 -4.26
CA ARG A 350 -13.92 -7.19 -4.79
C ARG A 350 -15.33 -7.34 -5.38
N GLN A 351 -15.92 -8.54 -5.32
CA GLN A 351 -17.24 -8.89 -5.87
C GLN A 351 -17.44 -8.46 -7.33
N VAL A 352 -16.38 -8.54 -8.14
CA VAL A 352 -16.37 -8.13 -9.54
C VAL A 352 -16.22 -9.33 -10.47
N TRP A 353 -16.86 -9.22 -11.62
CA TRP A 353 -16.90 -10.22 -12.68
C TRP A 353 -16.36 -9.61 -13.97
N ILE A 354 -16.27 -10.42 -15.03
CA ILE A 354 -15.89 -9.89 -16.36
C ILE A 354 -16.89 -8.85 -16.83
N GLY A 355 -16.39 -7.72 -17.32
CA GLY A 355 -17.16 -6.53 -17.67
C GLY A 355 -17.45 -5.60 -16.49
N GLY A 356 -17.18 -6.04 -15.26
CA GLY A 356 -17.23 -5.19 -14.06
C GLY A 356 -16.14 -4.13 -14.09
N LYS A 357 -16.27 -3.12 -13.23
CA LYS A 357 -15.33 -2.01 -13.11
C LYS A 357 -14.62 -2.01 -11.76
N LEU A 358 -13.33 -1.68 -11.77
CA LEU A 358 -12.43 -1.53 -10.61
C LEU A 358 -11.71 -0.20 -10.72
N GLY A 359 -11.36 0.47 -9.63
CA GLY A 359 -10.85 1.83 -9.70
C GLY A 359 -11.35 2.76 -8.60
N ASN A 360 -10.60 3.82 -8.34
CA ASN A 360 -10.96 4.90 -7.41
C ASN A 360 -12.33 5.51 -7.79
N ASN A 361 -12.61 5.60 -9.09
CA ASN A 361 -13.92 6.02 -9.63
C ASN A 361 -15.10 5.12 -9.21
N VAL A 362 -14.85 3.92 -8.69
CA VAL A 362 -15.87 2.96 -8.22
C VAL A 362 -15.77 2.76 -6.71
N ASP A 363 -14.56 2.68 -6.17
CA ASP A 363 -14.26 2.55 -4.75
C ASP A 363 -13.07 3.48 -4.41
N GLU A 364 -13.33 4.55 -3.66
CA GLU A 364 -12.35 5.59 -3.29
C GLU A 364 -11.11 5.03 -2.59
N LEU A 365 -11.19 3.83 -2.02
CA LEU A 365 -10.10 3.14 -1.36
C LEU A 365 -9.18 2.38 -2.33
N ASP A 366 -9.47 2.40 -3.63
CA ASP A 366 -8.65 1.77 -4.66
C ASP A 366 -7.56 2.72 -5.16
N ARG A 367 -6.32 2.23 -5.27
CA ARG A 367 -5.17 3.00 -5.79
C ARG A 367 -5.18 3.10 -7.30
N LEU A 368 -6.04 2.33 -7.96
CA LEU A 368 -6.25 2.45 -9.40
C LEU A 368 -6.88 3.81 -9.71
N PRO A 369 -6.22 4.68 -10.48
CA PRO A 369 -6.66 6.07 -10.63
C PRO A 369 -7.94 6.28 -11.43
N ASP A 370 -8.36 5.29 -12.22
CA ASP A 370 -9.52 5.36 -13.11
C ASP A 370 -10.30 4.03 -13.06
N ALA A 371 -11.47 3.99 -13.69
CA ALA A 371 -12.31 2.81 -13.79
C ALA A 371 -11.80 1.85 -14.88
N PHE A 372 -11.13 0.78 -14.46
CA PHE A 372 -10.69 -0.33 -15.28
C PHE A 372 -11.79 -1.36 -15.46
N THR A 373 -11.98 -1.80 -16.69
CA THR A 373 -12.88 -2.92 -16.99
C THR A 373 -12.16 -4.24 -16.79
N VAL A 374 -12.73 -5.12 -15.97
CA VAL A 374 -12.20 -6.47 -15.76
C VAL A 374 -12.45 -7.29 -17.02
N VAL A 375 -11.40 -7.67 -17.74
CA VAL A 375 -11.50 -8.44 -19.00
C VAL A 375 -11.04 -9.88 -18.87
N GLY A 376 -10.37 -10.23 -17.78
CA GLY A 376 -9.85 -11.57 -17.53
C GLY A 376 -9.83 -11.92 -16.05
N ILE A 377 -10.22 -13.16 -15.75
CA ILE A 377 -10.07 -13.77 -14.43
C ILE A 377 -8.96 -14.81 -14.50
N ILE A 378 -7.91 -14.60 -13.74
CA ILE A 378 -6.72 -15.46 -13.67
C ILE A 378 -6.95 -16.52 -12.59
N ARG A 379 -6.61 -17.77 -12.91
CA ARG A 379 -6.63 -18.89 -11.97
C ARG A 379 -5.28 -19.56 -11.93
N GLY A 380 -4.74 -19.67 -10.73
CA GLY A 380 -3.53 -20.43 -10.45
C GLY A 380 -2.99 -20.11 -9.06
N PRO A 381 -1.75 -20.53 -8.76
CA PRO A 381 -1.18 -20.35 -7.43
C PRO A 381 -0.86 -18.90 -7.06
N THR A 382 -0.66 -17.99 -8.02
CA THR A 382 -0.32 -16.59 -7.68
C THR A 382 -1.55 -15.69 -7.61
N ARG A 383 -1.41 -14.63 -6.82
CA ARG A 383 -2.46 -13.64 -6.57
C ARG A 383 -1.99 -12.30 -7.09
N ILE A 384 -2.20 -12.10 -8.38
CA ILE A 384 -1.72 -10.93 -9.10
C ILE A 384 -2.85 -10.25 -9.88
N GLY A 385 -2.69 -8.95 -10.07
CA GLY A 385 -3.36 -8.17 -11.10
C GLY A 385 -2.40 -7.90 -12.26
N LEU A 386 -2.94 -7.84 -13.48
CA LEU A 386 -2.25 -7.50 -14.71
C LEU A 386 -2.95 -6.33 -15.39
N ILE A 387 -2.16 -5.36 -15.78
CA ILE A 387 -2.58 -4.13 -16.47
C ILE A 387 -1.57 -3.83 -17.60
N PRO A 388 -1.96 -3.18 -18.69
CA PRO A 388 -1.01 -2.79 -19.73
C PRO A 388 0.09 -1.89 -19.17
N LEU A 389 1.35 -2.20 -19.50
CA LEU A 389 2.52 -1.40 -19.11
C LEU A 389 2.35 0.07 -19.51
N ASP A 390 1.97 0.30 -20.77
CA ASP A 390 1.82 1.64 -21.37
C ASP A 390 0.84 2.49 -20.56
N TYR A 391 -0.26 1.88 -20.09
CA TYR A 391 -1.22 2.58 -19.23
C TYR A 391 -0.59 3.00 -17.90
N MET A 392 0.15 2.12 -17.21
CA MET A 392 0.78 2.48 -15.93
C MET A 392 1.89 3.52 -16.07
N THR A 393 2.61 3.53 -17.19
CA THR A 393 3.79 4.39 -17.37
C THR A 393 3.47 5.72 -18.03
N GLU A 394 2.51 5.74 -18.96
CA GLU A 394 2.17 6.92 -19.76
C GLU A 394 0.98 7.69 -19.18
N HIS A 395 0.09 7.02 -18.43
CA HIS A 395 -1.05 7.69 -17.81
C HIS A 395 -0.65 8.42 -16.53
N TYR A 396 -0.83 9.74 -16.51
CA TYR A 396 -0.30 10.63 -15.48
C TYR A 396 -0.98 10.49 -14.10
N LEU A 397 -2.08 9.74 -13.98
CA LEU A 397 -2.77 9.53 -12.70
C LEU A 397 -2.16 8.43 -11.81
N PHE A 398 -1.26 7.59 -12.34
CA PHE A 398 -0.60 6.59 -11.50
C PHE A 398 0.47 7.23 -10.61
N GLU A 399 0.37 7.04 -9.30
CA GLU A 399 1.34 7.51 -8.29
C GLU A 399 2.77 6.99 -8.54
N ARG A 400 2.90 5.81 -9.17
CA ARG A 400 4.19 5.18 -9.50
C ARG A 400 4.41 5.15 -11.00
N ARG A 401 4.93 6.26 -11.54
CA ARG A 401 5.29 6.36 -12.97
C ARG A 401 6.64 5.75 -13.32
N TYR A 402 7.28 5.12 -12.34
CA TYR A 402 8.61 4.60 -12.56
C TYR A 402 8.57 3.19 -13.17
N GLN A 403 9.28 3.02 -14.28
CA GLN A 403 9.53 1.70 -14.86
C GLN A 403 10.60 0.97 -14.04
N GLY A 404 10.28 -0.24 -13.64
CA GLY A 404 11.22 -1.18 -13.07
C GLY A 404 11.77 -2.15 -14.11
N LEU A 405 12.47 -3.15 -13.60
CA LEU A 405 12.88 -4.32 -14.33
C LEU A 405 12.49 -5.58 -13.56
N VAL A 406 11.82 -6.50 -14.25
CA VAL A 406 11.64 -7.87 -13.79
C VAL A 406 12.66 -8.76 -14.47
N VAL A 407 13.47 -9.44 -13.65
CA VAL A 407 14.43 -10.44 -14.10
C VAL A 407 14.04 -11.81 -13.58
N VAL A 408 13.93 -12.77 -14.49
CA VAL A 408 13.57 -14.14 -14.15
C VAL A 408 14.78 -15.04 -14.32
N PRO A 409 15.35 -15.56 -13.22
CA PRO A 409 16.43 -16.55 -13.30
C PRO A 409 15.92 -17.90 -13.81
N GLN A 410 16.81 -18.67 -14.44
CA GLN A 410 16.63 -20.08 -14.70
C GLN A 410 16.73 -20.87 -13.39
N THR A 411 16.03 -22.00 -13.32
CA THR A 411 16.06 -22.85 -12.14
C THR A 411 17.49 -23.24 -11.77
N GLY A 412 17.87 -23.01 -10.50
CA GLY A 412 19.20 -23.29 -9.96
C GLY A 412 20.23 -22.18 -10.17
N HIS A 413 19.89 -21.08 -10.84
CA HIS A 413 20.77 -19.93 -11.06
C HIS A 413 20.33 -18.67 -10.30
N GLU A 414 19.34 -18.77 -9.42
CA GLU A 414 18.69 -17.64 -8.75
C GLU A 414 19.69 -16.77 -7.99
N GLN A 415 20.58 -17.41 -7.22
CA GLN A 415 21.57 -16.70 -6.41
C GLN A 415 22.70 -16.09 -7.23
N ALA A 416 23.16 -16.80 -8.28
CA ALA A 416 24.19 -16.28 -9.18
C ALA A 416 23.70 -15.07 -9.98
N VAL A 417 22.43 -15.08 -10.42
CA VAL A 417 21.80 -13.95 -11.10
C VAL A 417 21.58 -12.79 -10.12
N HIS A 418 21.12 -13.07 -8.90
CA HIS A 418 20.97 -12.06 -7.84
C HIS A 418 22.29 -11.32 -7.56
N ASP A 419 23.38 -12.05 -7.32
CA ASP A 419 24.69 -11.46 -6.98
C ASP A 419 25.22 -10.57 -8.12
N GLN A 420 25.04 -11.00 -9.37
CA GLN A 420 25.43 -10.22 -10.55
C GLN A 420 24.57 -8.97 -10.74
N LEU A 421 23.25 -9.07 -10.54
CA LEU A 421 22.35 -7.91 -10.57
C LEU A 421 22.69 -6.92 -9.45
N GLN A 422 22.96 -7.40 -8.24
CA GLN A 422 23.34 -6.57 -7.11
C GLN A 422 24.66 -5.82 -7.40
N ALA A 423 25.64 -6.48 -8.03
CA ALA A 423 26.87 -5.84 -8.47
C ALA A 423 26.65 -4.78 -9.56
N LEU A 424 25.73 -5.02 -10.51
CA LEU A 424 25.34 -4.06 -11.54
C LEU A 424 24.62 -2.83 -10.96
N ILE A 425 23.83 -3.03 -9.90
CA ILE A 425 22.94 -2.01 -9.32
C ILE A 425 23.61 -1.22 -8.18
N GLY A 426 24.71 -1.70 -7.61
CA GLY A 426 25.39 -1.17 -6.40
C GLY A 426 25.21 0.32 -6.10
N ASP A 427 25.85 1.19 -6.90
CA ASP A 427 25.79 2.66 -6.74
C ASP A 427 24.70 3.35 -7.60
N SER A 428 23.87 2.57 -8.28
CA SER A 428 22.83 3.11 -9.14
C SER A 428 21.62 3.63 -8.34
N ALA A 429 20.76 4.39 -9.01
CA ALA A 429 19.48 4.84 -8.46
C ALA A 429 18.46 3.70 -8.28
N PHE A 430 18.82 2.43 -8.51
CA PHE A 430 17.90 1.30 -8.39
C PHE A 430 18.14 0.48 -7.12
N ARG A 431 17.12 -0.27 -6.72
CA ARG A 431 17.11 -1.21 -5.61
C ARG A 431 16.54 -2.54 -6.07
N LEU A 432 17.16 -3.61 -5.61
CA LEU A 432 16.76 -4.96 -5.87
C LEU A 432 15.83 -5.45 -4.74
N PHE A 433 14.75 -6.12 -5.12
CA PHE A 433 13.82 -6.83 -4.25
C PHE A 433 13.77 -8.29 -4.69
N ASP A 434 14.25 -9.17 -3.82
CA ASP A 434 14.27 -10.61 -4.03
C ASP A 434 13.42 -11.34 -2.99
N TRP A 435 13.14 -12.61 -3.28
CA TRP A 435 12.39 -13.47 -2.39
C TRP A 435 13.04 -13.61 -1.02
N SER A 436 14.38 -13.67 -0.94
CA SER A 436 15.06 -13.91 0.34
C SER A 436 14.84 -12.74 1.32
N TYR A 437 14.93 -11.50 0.82
CA TYR A 437 14.65 -10.29 1.61
C TYR A 437 13.20 -10.24 2.09
N ILE A 438 12.23 -10.47 1.20
CA ILE A 438 10.80 -10.42 1.53
C ILE A 438 10.44 -11.54 2.50
N LYS A 439 10.91 -12.76 2.22
CA LYS A 439 10.72 -13.92 3.09
C LYS A 439 11.31 -13.67 4.48
N ALA A 440 12.53 -13.14 4.60
CA ALA A 440 13.12 -12.86 5.90
C ALA A 440 12.28 -11.88 6.73
N LYS A 441 11.69 -10.87 6.08
CA LYS A 441 10.79 -9.91 6.74
C LYS A 441 9.47 -10.55 7.17
N ILE A 442 8.86 -11.36 6.30
CA ILE A 442 7.64 -12.13 6.61
C ILE A 442 7.90 -13.10 7.77
N ASP A 443 8.98 -13.88 7.69
CA ASP A 443 9.40 -14.84 8.72
C ASP A 443 9.61 -14.15 10.07
N SER A 444 10.24 -12.98 10.10
CA SER A 444 10.46 -12.22 11.33
C SER A 444 9.15 -11.74 11.96
N LEU A 445 8.22 -11.19 11.16
CA LEU A 445 6.90 -10.77 11.65
C LEU A 445 6.10 -11.95 12.21
N ILE A 446 6.11 -13.07 11.49
CA ILE A 446 5.43 -14.31 11.90
C ILE A 446 6.05 -14.90 13.15
N ALA A 447 7.39 -14.91 13.26
CA ALA A 447 8.09 -15.43 14.43
C ALA A 447 7.71 -14.65 15.70
N ASN A 448 7.59 -13.32 15.61
CA ASN A 448 7.13 -12.50 16.72
C ASN A 448 5.70 -12.85 17.15
N LEU A 449 4.78 -13.04 16.19
CA LEU A 449 3.42 -13.45 16.48
C LEU A 449 3.34 -14.88 17.07
N ASP A 450 4.18 -15.80 16.60
CA ASP A 450 4.27 -17.17 17.11
C ASP A 450 4.74 -17.20 18.57
N VAL A 451 5.72 -16.37 18.93
CA VAL A 451 6.19 -16.23 20.33
C VAL A 451 5.06 -15.73 21.23
N ILE A 452 4.31 -14.70 20.80
CA ILE A 452 3.17 -14.16 21.56
C ILE A 452 2.08 -15.24 21.70
N ASN A 453 1.76 -15.96 20.62
CA ASN A 453 0.75 -17.03 20.64
C ASN A 453 1.14 -18.16 21.60
N ARG A 454 2.39 -18.64 21.56
CA ARG A 454 2.89 -19.66 22.49
C ARG A 454 2.81 -19.20 23.95
N PHE A 455 3.11 -17.94 24.22
CA PHE A 455 2.98 -17.37 25.56
C PHE A 455 1.52 -17.36 26.04
N LEU A 456 0.57 -16.97 25.17
CA LEU A 456 -0.86 -17.01 25.48
C LEU A 456 -1.35 -18.44 25.74
N ILE A 457 -0.95 -19.41 24.91
CA ILE A 457 -1.29 -20.83 25.09
C ILE A 457 -0.75 -21.35 26.42
N LEU A 458 0.49 -21.01 26.78
CA LEU A 458 1.07 -21.35 28.09
C LEU A 458 0.26 -20.76 29.24
N LEU A 459 -0.09 -19.47 29.16
CA LEU A 459 -0.88 -18.79 30.19
C LEU A 459 -2.26 -19.45 30.37
N VAL A 460 -2.98 -19.69 29.26
CA VAL A 460 -4.28 -20.38 29.26
C VAL A 460 -4.13 -21.78 29.85
N THR A 461 -3.09 -22.52 29.47
CA THR A 461 -2.80 -23.86 30.00
C THR A 461 -2.63 -23.85 31.53
N ILE A 462 -1.86 -22.89 32.07
CA ILE A 462 -1.63 -22.75 33.51
C ILE A 462 -2.94 -22.42 34.24
N VAL A 463 -3.71 -21.46 33.73
CA VAL A 463 -5.00 -21.06 34.33
C VAL A 463 -5.98 -22.24 34.33
N LEU A 464 -6.10 -22.97 33.21
CA LEU A 464 -6.96 -24.15 33.12
C LEU A 464 -6.52 -25.26 34.07
N ALA A 465 -5.22 -25.53 34.14
CA ALA A 465 -4.68 -26.52 35.06
C ALA A 465 -5.03 -26.17 36.51
N LEU A 466 -4.90 -24.90 36.89
CA LEU A 466 -5.23 -24.42 38.23
C LEU A 466 -6.74 -24.52 38.52
N VAL A 467 -7.59 -24.00 37.63
CA VAL A 467 -9.06 -24.03 37.80
C VAL A 467 -9.58 -25.46 37.87
N VAL A 468 -9.22 -26.31 36.90
CA VAL A 468 -9.67 -27.70 36.87
C VAL A 468 -9.06 -28.52 38.00
N GLY A 469 -7.80 -28.24 38.37
CA GLY A 469 -7.16 -28.85 39.54
C GLY A 469 -7.90 -28.54 40.84
N LEU A 470 -8.27 -27.27 41.06
CA LEU A 470 -9.07 -26.85 42.22
C LEU A 470 -10.46 -27.50 42.22
N LEU A 471 -11.13 -27.58 41.07
CA LEU A 471 -12.41 -28.26 40.92
C LEU A 471 -12.31 -29.75 41.23
N ASN A 472 -11.29 -30.43 40.69
CA ASN A 472 -11.00 -31.83 40.99
C ASN A 472 -10.73 -32.02 42.49
N ASN A 473 -10.00 -31.10 43.12
CA ASN A 473 -9.76 -31.14 44.56
C ASN A 473 -11.06 -31.02 45.36
N LEU A 474 -11.92 -30.07 45.00
CA LEU A 474 -13.22 -29.86 45.63
C LEU A 474 -14.10 -31.11 45.50
N PHE A 475 -14.17 -31.70 44.30
CA PHE A 475 -14.96 -32.92 44.06
C PHE A 475 -14.39 -34.13 44.79
N PHE A 476 -13.06 -34.22 44.91
CA PHE A 476 -12.41 -35.27 45.66
C PHE A 476 -12.77 -35.19 47.15
N ARG A 477 -12.68 -34.00 47.77
CA ARG A 477 -13.08 -33.80 49.19
C ARG A 477 -14.53 -34.16 49.47
N GLN A 478 -15.44 -33.86 48.54
CA GLN A 478 -16.86 -34.22 48.68
C GLN A 478 -17.11 -35.74 48.68
N ARG A 479 -16.17 -36.53 48.13
CA ARG A 479 -16.25 -37.99 48.04
C ARG A 479 -15.32 -38.71 49.01
N MET A 480 -14.61 -37.97 49.87
CA MET A 480 -13.60 -38.53 50.77
C MET A 480 -14.17 -39.58 51.73
N ASN A 481 -15.43 -39.41 52.15
CA ASN A 481 -16.16 -40.39 52.96
C ASN A 481 -16.43 -41.72 52.21
N GLU A 482 -16.68 -41.66 50.89
CA GLU A 482 -16.84 -42.86 50.06
C GLU A 482 -15.52 -43.63 49.97
N PHE A 483 -14.40 -42.91 49.82
CA PHE A 483 -13.06 -43.49 49.76
C PHE A 483 -12.61 -44.08 51.10
N GLY A 484 -12.96 -43.45 52.22
CA GLY A 484 -12.70 -43.98 53.56
C GLY A 484 -13.44 -45.31 53.82
N LEU A 485 -14.69 -45.42 53.38
CA LEU A 485 -15.45 -46.67 53.47
C LEU A 485 -14.82 -47.79 52.61
N LEU A 486 -14.43 -47.47 51.37
CA LEU A 486 -13.79 -48.44 50.48
C LEU A 486 -12.43 -48.91 51.03
N ALA A 487 -11.66 -48.01 51.64
CA ALA A 487 -10.40 -48.35 52.30
C ALA A 487 -10.62 -49.27 53.51
N ALA A 488 -11.69 -49.05 54.31
CA ALA A 488 -12.05 -49.92 55.44
C ALA A 488 -12.47 -51.34 55.00
N VAL A 489 -12.99 -51.50 53.79
CA VAL A 489 -13.33 -52.80 53.17
C VAL A 489 -12.10 -53.50 52.55
N GLY A 490 -10.92 -52.87 52.59
CA GLY A 490 -9.65 -53.48 52.17
C GLY A 490 -9.14 -53.07 50.78
N TYR A 491 -9.69 -52.02 50.16
CA TYR A 491 -9.12 -51.48 48.92
C TYR A 491 -7.73 -50.87 49.15
N SER A 492 -6.79 -51.17 48.25
CA SER A 492 -5.47 -50.55 48.27
C SER A 492 -5.53 -49.07 47.87
N ARG A 493 -4.72 -48.23 48.54
CA ARG A 493 -4.63 -46.78 48.25
C ARG A 493 -4.28 -46.51 46.78
N TRP A 494 -3.39 -47.34 46.21
CA TRP A 494 -3.01 -47.30 44.80
C TRP A 494 -4.16 -47.66 43.85
N GLY A 495 -5.00 -48.63 44.20
CA GLY A 495 -6.18 -48.98 43.42
C GLY A 495 -7.20 -47.83 43.36
N LEU A 496 -7.34 -47.09 44.45
CA LEU A 496 -8.21 -45.89 44.49
C LEU A 496 -7.62 -44.73 43.65
N ILE A 497 -6.31 -44.47 43.75
CA ILE A 497 -5.62 -43.46 42.93
C ILE A 497 -5.76 -43.79 41.43
N LEU A 498 -5.46 -45.03 41.04
CA LEU A 498 -5.48 -45.43 39.63
C LEU A 498 -6.89 -45.33 39.03
N ARG A 499 -7.93 -45.60 39.84
CA ARG A 499 -9.32 -45.39 39.41
C ARG A 499 -9.62 -43.92 39.13
N VAL A 500 -9.25 -43.02 40.04
CA VAL A 500 -9.45 -41.58 39.86
C VAL A 500 -8.65 -41.07 38.66
N VAL A 501 -7.44 -41.60 38.45
CA VAL A 501 -6.63 -41.35 37.25
C VAL A 501 -7.40 -41.68 35.97
N TRP A 502 -8.01 -42.87 35.87
CA TRP A 502 -8.80 -43.24 34.69
C TRP A 502 -10.06 -42.39 34.52
N GLU A 503 -10.74 -42.03 35.62
CA GLU A 503 -11.90 -41.13 35.58
C GLU A 503 -11.50 -39.74 35.05
N SER A 504 -10.40 -39.17 35.54
CA SER A 504 -9.90 -37.86 35.10
C SER A 504 -9.34 -37.89 33.69
N LEU A 505 -8.60 -38.94 33.31
CA LEU A 505 -8.08 -39.10 31.96
C LEU A 505 -9.21 -39.14 30.93
N GLY A 506 -10.30 -39.86 31.22
CA GLY A 506 -11.47 -39.91 30.33
C GLY A 506 -12.16 -38.54 30.18
N VAL A 507 -12.30 -37.77 31.27
CA VAL A 507 -12.85 -36.39 31.19
C VAL A 507 -11.96 -35.52 30.32
N THR A 508 -10.67 -35.54 30.58
CA THR A 508 -9.68 -34.70 29.89
C THR A 508 -9.59 -35.04 28.40
N LEU A 509 -9.54 -36.32 28.03
CA LEU A 509 -9.55 -36.75 26.63
C LEU A 509 -10.86 -36.42 25.92
N ALA A 510 -12.01 -36.64 26.57
CA ALA A 510 -13.31 -36.29 25.99
C ALA A 510 -13.40 -34.78 25.74
N SER A 511 -12.92 -33.97 26.69
CA SER A 511 -12.88 -32.51 26.54
C SER A 511 -12.01 -32.07 25.36
N TRP A 512 -10.85 -32.72 25.20
CA TRP A 512 -9.93 -32.42 24.09
C TRP A 512 -10.53 -32.80 22.74
N LEU A 513 -11.09 -34.00 22.59
CA LEU A 513 -11.75 -34.41 21.35
C LEU A 513 -12.93 -33.50 20.99
N ILE A 514 -13.76 -33.13 21.98
CA ILE A 514 -14.90 -32.23 21.78
C ILE A 514 -14.40 -30.83 21.41
N GLY A 515 -13.39 -30.31 22.11
CA GLY A 515 -12.84 -28.97 21.86
C GLY A 515 -12.23 -28.84 20.47
N VAL A 516 -11.40 -29.82 20.06
CA VAL A 516 -10.81 -29.87 18.72
C VAL A 516 -11.89 -30.04 17.66
N GLY A 517 -12.81 -30.98 17.84
CA GLY A 517 -13.90 -31.22 16.90
C GLY A 517 -14.81 -30.00 16.71
N LEU A 518 -15.15 -29.31 17.81
CA LEU A 518 -15.95 -28.08 17.76
C LEU A 518 -15.18 -26.93 17.13
N GLY A 519 -13.89 -26.76 17.45
CA GLY A 519 -13.03 -25.76 16.83
C GLY A 519 -12.95 -25.94 15.31
N VAL A 520 -12.66 -27.17 14.86
CA VAL A 520 -12.66 -27.53 13.44
C VAL A 520 -14.01 -27.26 12.78
N ALA A 521 -15.12 -27.64 13.41
CA ALA A 521 -16.46 -27.43 12.86
C ALA A 521 -16.78 -25.94 12.70
N VAL A 522 -16.50 -25.14 13.72
CA VAL A 522 -16.72 -23.68 13.72
C VAL A 522 -15.84 -23.01 12.67
N LEU A 523 -14.56 -23.37 12.60
CA LEU A 523 -13.62 -22.81 11.61
C LEU A 523 -13.98 -23.22 10.18
N SER A 524 -14.43 -24.47 9.97
CA SER A 524 -14.90 -24.93 8.66
C SER A 524 -16.14 -24.15 8.21
N TRP A 525 -17.10 -23.95 9.12
CA TRP A 525 -18.28 -23.14 8.86
C TRP A 525 -17.92 -21.68 8.56
N PHE A 526 -17.01 -21.09 9.34
CA PHE A 526 -16.52 -19.72 9.14
C PHE A 526 -15.77 -19.58 7.81
N ASN A 527 -14.95 -20.57 7.45
CA ASN A 527 -14.20 -20.57 6.20
C ASN A 527 -15.12 -20.54 4.98
N ILE A 528 -16.14 -21.41 4.97
CA ILE A 528 -17.11 -21.51 3.86
C ILE A 528 -18.01 -20.27 3.81
N SER A 529 -18.43 -19.76 4.98
CA SER A 529 -19.42 -18.67 5.05
C SER A 529 -18.82 -17.28 4.86
N PHE A 530 -17.57 -17.07 5.28
CA PHE A 530 -16.94 -15.75 5.30
C PHE A 530 -15.62 -15.70 4.51
N ILE A 531 -14.66 -16.60 4.76
CA ILE A 531 -13.31 -16.49 4.17
C ILE A 531 -13.32 -16.68 2.65
N VAL A 532 -13.88 -17.79 2.16
CA VAL A 532 -13.86 -18.15 0.73
C VAL A 532 -14.60 -17.13 -0.14
N PRO A 533 -15.80 -16.62 0.26
CA PRO A 533 -16.46 -15.54 -0.47
C PRO A 533 -15.64 -14.26 -0.59
N HIS A 534 -14.77 -13.97 0.38
CA HIS A 534 -13.89 -12.80 0.38
C HIS A 534 -12.51 -13.08 -0.24
N GLY A 535 -12.29 -14.23 -0.90
CA GLY A 535 -11.01 -14.53 -1.58
C GLY A 535 -9.81 -14.76 -0.65
N LEU A 536 -10.03 -14.87 0.66
CA LEU A 536 -9.00 -15.12 1.65
C LEU A 536 -8.69 -16.63 1.75
N LEU A 537 -7.52 -16.98 2.30
CA LEU A 537 -7.17 -18.37 2.61
C LEU A 537 -7.25 -18.59 4.11
N MET A 538 -7.84 -19.71 4.49
CA MET A 538 -7.79 -20.18 5.86
C MET A 538 -7.32 -21.62 5.89
N ASN A 539 -6.22 -21.84 6.59
CA ASN A 539 -5.83 -23.18 6.98
C ASN A 539 -6.68 -23.61 8.17
N VAL A 540 -7.66 -24.47 7.90
CA VAL A 540 -8.56 -25.02 8.92
C VAL A 540 -7.97 -26.30 9.54
N PHE A 541 -6.99 -26.93 8.90
CA PHE A 541 -6.51 -28.27 9.24
C PHE A 541 -5.00 -28.41 9.08
N ASP A 542 -4.26 -28.03 10.13
CA ASP A 542 -2.88 -28.48 10.33
C ASP A 542 -2.81 -29.40 11.55
N TRP A 543 -2.88 -30.72 11.31
CA TRP A 543 -2.87 -31.71 12.39
C TRP A 543 -1.62 -31.61 13.26
N ASN A 544 -0.47 -31.28 12.71
CA ASN A 544 0.78 -31.23 13.47
C ASN A 544 0.78 -30.07 14.46
N VAL A 545 0.39 -28.89 13.99
CA VAL A 545 0.36 -27.69 14.85
C VAL A 545 -0.77 -27.80 15.87
N LEU A 546 -1.96 -28.23 15.45
CA LEU A 546 -3.10 -28.44 16.33
C LEU A 546 -2.79 -29.45 17.45
N LEU A 547 -2.18 -30.59 17.12
CA LEU A 547 -1.79 -31.60 18.11
C LEU A 547 -0.73 -31.02 19.08
N LEU A 548 0.31 -30.39 18.55
CA LEU A 548 1.43 -29.90 19.36
C LEU A 548 1.01 -28.81 20.35
N HIS A 549 0.10 -27.91 19.94
CA HIS A 549 -0.33 -26.79 20.76
C HIS A 549 -1.50 -27.12 21.68
N THR A 550 -2.37 -28.06 21.30
CA THR A 550 -3.54 -28.41 22.13
C THR A 550 -3.30 -29.56 23.10
N LEU A 551 -2.42 -30.52 22.81
CA LEU A 551 -2.13 -31.67 23.71
C LEU A 551 -1.46 -31.31 25.05
N PRO A 552 -0.61 -30.27 25.16
CA PRO A 552 -0.05 -29.86 26.45
C PRO A 552 -1.13 -29.45 27.46
N ILE A 553 -2.26 -28.90 27.00
CA ILE A 553 -3.38 -28.47 27.86
C ILE A 553 -3.97 -29.64 28.67
N PRO A 554 -4.52 -30.70 28.04
CA PRO A 554 -5.05 -31.85 28.75
C PRO A 554 -3.98 -32.52 29.60
N LEU A 555 -2.74 -32.61 29.12
CA LEU A 555 -1.65 -33.22 29.87
C LEU A 555 -1.35 -32.46 31.16
N MET A 556 -1.20 -31.13 31.10
CA MET A 556 -0.91 -30.29 32.27
C MET A 556 -2.08 -30.28 33.25
N VAL A 557 -3.31 -30.19 32.76
CA VAL A 557 -4.52 -30.28 33.58
C VAL A 557 -4.59 -31.62 34.30
N PHE A 558 -4.29 -32.72 33.59
CA PHE A 558 -4.25 -34.06 34.17
C PHE A 558 -3.14 -34.19 35.23
N LEU A 559 -1.90 -33.78 34.91
CA LEU A 559 -0.76 -33.87 35.83
C LEU A 559 -0.99 -33.04 37.09
N PHE A 560 -1.47 -31.80 36.96
CA PHE A 560 -1.74 -30.93 38.11
C PHE A 560 -2.91 -31.46 38.95
N GLY A 561 -4.01 -31.85 38.31
CA GLY A 561 -5.17 -32.45 38.98
C GLY A 561 -4.79 -33.71 39.75
N MET A 562 -4.04 -34.62 39.14
CA MET A 562 -3.58 -35.85 39.78
C MET A 562 -2.53 -35.62 40.85
N GLY A 563 -1.62 -34.66 40.65
CA GLY A 563 -0.64 -34.27 41.66
C GLY A 563 -1.30 -33.81 42.96
N THR A 564 -2.33 -32.96 42.86
CA THR A 564 -3.04 -32.46 44.06
C THR A 564 -3.83 -33.55 44.79
N VAL A 565 -4.51 -34.44 44.06
CA VAL A 565 -5.29 -35.56 44.61
C VAL A 565 -4.36 -36.62 45.22
N GLY A 566 -3.28 -36.98 44.51
CA GLY A 566 -2.29 -37.94 44.97
C GLY A 566 -1.58 -37.46 46.24
N TRP A 567 -1.17 -36.20 46.30
CA TRP A 567 -0.55 -35.61 47.48
C TRP A 567 -1.48 -35.64 48.71
N GLN A 568 -2.77 -35.37 48.52
CA GLN A 568 -3.75 -35.50 49.60
C GLN A 568 -3.90 -36.95 50.05
N LEU A 569 -4.11 -37.89 49.13
CA LEU A 569 -4.27 -39.32 49.44
C LEU A 569 -3.08 -39.92 50.18
N LEU A 570 -1.85 -39.49 49.85
CA LEU A 570 -0.63 -39.92 50.54
C LEU A 570 -0.52 -39.39 51.97
N ARG A 571 -1.13 -38.24 52.27
CA ARG A 571 -1.17 -37.62 53.61
C ARG A 571 -2.40 -37.98 54.43
N LEU A 572 -3.33 -38.79 53.90
CA LEU A 572 -4.54 -39.17 54.63
C LEU A 572 -4.25 -40.28 55.65
N ASP A 573 -4.61 -40.02 56.91
CA ASP A 573 -4.62 -41.01 57.97
C ASP A 573 -6.00 -41.67 58.07
N PRO A 574 -6.16 -42.99 57.82
CA PRO A 574 -7.46 -43.65 57.75
C PRO A 574 -8.27 -43.56 59.05
N ILE A 575 -7.58 -43.52 60.19
CA ILE A 575 -8.17 -43.51 61.54
C ILE A 575 -8.88 -42.16 61.80
N SER A 576 -8.26 -41.06 61.36
CA SER A 576 -8.79 -39.70 61.51
C SER A 576 -10.12 -39.44 60.77
N ILE A 577 -10.44 -40.22 59.73
CA ILE A 577 -11.68 -40.07 58.94
C ILE A 577 -12.86 -40.73 59.66
N ILE A 578 -12.61 -41.79 60.42
CA ILE A 578 -13.65 -42.52 61.17
C ILE A 578 -13.97 -41.78 62.47
N GLU A 579 -12.98 -41.14 63.10
CA GLU A 579 -13.15 -40.33 64.32
C GLU A 579 -13.82 -38.96 64.09
N ARG A 580 -13.81 -38.43 62.86
CA ARG A 580 -14.40 -37.11 62.55
C ARG A 580 -15.93 -37.11 62.50
N ARG A 581 -16.55 -38.12 63.10
CA ARG A 581 -18.00 -38.31 63.17
C ARG A 581 -18.47 -37.92 64.57
N ASP A 582 -18.40 -36.62 64.83
CA ASP A 582 -19.25 -35.91 65.79
C ASP A 582 -19.88 -34.71 65.07
#